data_AF-A0A318FLY9-F1
#
_entry.id   AF-A0A318FLY9-F1
#
_cell.length_a   1.000
_cell.length_b   1.000
_cell.length_c   1.000
_cell.angle_alpha   90.00
_cell.angle_beta   90.00
_cell.angle_gamma   90.00
#
_symmetry.space_group_name_H-M   'P 1'
#
loop_
_entity.id
_entity.type
_entity.pdbx_description
1 polymer ?
#
loop_
_entity_poly.entity_id
_entity_poly.type
_entity_poly.pdbx_seq_one_letter_code
_entity_poly.pdbx_strand_id
1 'polypeptide(L)' 'MSINSIEELNALVARVKKAQRQYAGFTQQQVDKIFRAAALAAADARIPLAKMAVAESGMGIVEDKVIKNHF' A
#
# COMPACT_ATOMS: atom_id res chain seq x y z
N MET A 1 -4.24 10.25 -8.37
CA MET A 1 -3.40 10.80 -9.45
C MET A 1 -3.12 9.64 -10.39
N SER A 2 -3.75 9.60 -11.56
CA SER A 2 -3.50 8.55 -12.57
C SER A 2 -2.21 8.87 -13.34
N ILE A 3 -1.44 7.84 -13.67
CA ILE A 3 -0.23 7.93 -14.51
C ILE A 3 -0.64 7.46 -15.90
N ASN A 4 -0.63 8.34 -16.90
CA ASN A 4 -1.19 8.09 -18.22
C ASN A 4 -0.16 8.22 -19.36
N SER A 5 1.11 8.48 -19.04
CA SER A 5 2.19 8.54 -20.03
C SER A 5 3.50 7.92 -19.53
N ILE A 6 4.37 7.55 -20.48
CA ILE A 6 5.71 7.03 -20.19
C ILE A 6 6.55 8.08 -19.45
N GLU A 7 6.39 9.36 -19.78
CA GLU A 7 7.09 10.46 -19.12
C GLU A 7 6.72 10.54 -17.62
N GLU A 8 5.43 10.49 -17.31
CA GLU A 8 4.92 10.49 -15.93
C GLU A 8 5.36 9.24 -15.15
N LEU A 9 5.38 8.08 -15.82
CA LEU A 9 5.87 6.83 -15.25
C LEU A 9 7.36 6.93 -14.90
N ASN A 10 8.18 7.43 -15.83
CA ASN A 10 9.62 7.62 -15.59
C ASN A 10 9.87 8.60 -14.44
N ALA A 11 9.11 9.70 -14.38
CA ALA A 11 9.17 10.65 -13.27
C ALA A 11 8.77 10.00 -11.93
N LEU A 12 7.73 9.17 -11.91
CA LEU A 12 7.33 8.43 -10.71
C LEU A 12 8.43 7.46 -10.26
N VAL A 13 8.98 6.67 -11.17
CA VAL A 13 10.07 5.71 -10.87
C VAL A 13 11.29 6.43 -10.33
N ALA A 14 11.66 7.58 -10.89
CA ALA A 14 12.78 8.39 -10.40
C ALA A 14 12.55 8.87 -8.95
N ARG A 15 11.33 9.32 -8.63
CA ARG A 15 10.95 9.72 -7.25
C ARG A 15 11.00 8.55 -6.29
N VAL A 16 10.46 7.39 -6.67
CA VAL A 16 10.49 6.17 -5.84
C VAL A 16 11.92 5.72 -5.57
N LYS A 17 12.80 5.74 -6.58
CA LYS A 17 14.22 5.39 -6.43
C LYS A 17 14.94 6.32 -5.45
N LYS A 18 14.64 7.62 -5.48
CA LYS A 18 15.17 8.59 -4.51
C LYS A 18 14.66 8.29 -3.09
N ALA A 19 13.36 8.04 -2.92
CA ALA A 19 12.77 7.72 -1.63
C ALA A 19 13.34 6.40 -1.04
N GLN A 20 13.51 5.36 -1.87
CA GLN A 20 14.09 4.10 -1.43
C GLN A 20 15.53 4.26 -0.93
N ARG A 21 16.35 5.08 -1.59
CA ARG A 21 17.72 5.39 -1.13
C ARG A 21 17.73 6.08 0.23
N GLN A 22 16.77 6.96 0.49
CA GLN A 22 16.62 7.60 1.79
C GLN A 22 16.17 6.60 2.86
N TYR A 23 15.18 5.77 2.53
CA TYR A 23 14.67 4.73 3.41
C TYR A 23 15.72 3.68 3.77
N ALA A 24 16.64 3.36 2.85
CA ALA A 24 17.74 2.43 3.10
C ALA A 24 18.72 2.90 4.21
N GLY A 25 18.73 4.20 4.53
CA GLY A 25 19.53 4.75 5.63
C GLY A 25 18.81 4.77 6.99
N PHE A 26 17.58 4.26 7.07
CA PHE A 26 16.81 4.30 8.31
C PHE A 26 17.31 3.26 9.31
N THR A 27 17.21 3.59 10.59
CA THR A 27 17.45 2.62 11.66
C THR A 27 16.30 1.62 11.75
N GLN A 28 16.56 0.45 12.36
CA GLN A 28 15.52 -0.55 12.59
C GLN A 28 14.31 0.04 13.32
N GLN A 29 14.53 0.89 14.34
CA GLN A 29 13.43 1.54 15.08
C GLN A 29 12.56 2.44 14.19
N GLN A 30 13.17 3.15 13.23
CA GLN A 30 12.42 3.97 12.27
C GLN A 30 11.62 3.10 11.30
N VAL A 31 12.21 2.00 10.83
CA VAL A 31 11.54 0.99 10.00
C VAL A 31 10.36 0.37 10.76
N ASP A 32 10.54 -0.06 12.00
CA ASP A 32 9.51 -0.66 12.84
C ASP A 32 8.35 0.32 13.09
N LYS A 33 8.66 1.60 13.33
CA LYS A 33 7.64 2.64 13.49
C LYS A 33 6.78 2.80 12.23
N ILE A 34 7.41 2.79 11.06
CA ILE A 34 6.71 2.91 9.77
C ILE A 34 5.88 1.66 9.49
N PHE A 35 6.44 0.47 9.72
CA PHE A 35 5.74 -0.79 9.57
C PHE A 35 4.49 -0.85 10.45
N ARG A 36 4.62 -0.52 11.74
CA ARG A 36 3.50 -0.51 12.68
C ARG A 36 2.39 0.44 12.25
N ALA A 37 2.75 1.66 11.81
CA ALA A 37 1.78 2.63 11.34
C ALA A 37 1.03 2.15 10.09
N ALA A 38 1.75 1.57 9.12
CA ALA A 38 1.16 1.04 7.90
C ALA A 38 0.24 -0.17 8.16
N ALA A 39 0.69 -1.11 9.01
CA ALA A 39 -0.09 -2.29 9.39
C ALA A 39 -1.40 -1.92 10.09
N LEU A 40 -1.36 -0.98 11.06
CA LEU A 40 -2.55 -0.50 11.75
C LEU A 40 -3.54 0.17 10.78
N ALA A 41 -3.06 1.03 9.89
CA ALA A 41 -3.91 1.69 8.91
C ALA A 41 -4.57 0.68 7.96
N ALA A 42 -3.84 -0.35 7.53
CA ALA A 42 -4.39 -1.42 6.69
C ALA A 42 -5.42 -2.27 7.46
N ALA A 43 -5.14 -2.61 8.71
CA ALA A 43 -6.06 -3.33 9.58
C ALA A 43 -7.36 -2.54 9.80
N ASP A 44 -7.29 -1.23 10.09
CA ASP A 44 -8.46 -0.37 10.25
C ASP A 44 -9.28 -0.26 8.96
N ALA A 45 -8.61 -0.21 7.81
CA ALA A 45 -9.25 -0.12 6.49
C ALA A 45 -9.67 -1.47 5.88
N ARG A 46 -9.50 -2.59 6.58
CA ARG A 46 -9.71 -3.94 6.01
C ARG A 46 -11.10 -4.17 5.39
N ILE A 47 -12.16 -3.67 6.04
CA ILE A 47 -13.55 -3.81 5.58
C ILE A 47 -13.84 -2.97 4.33
N PRO A 48 -13.58 -1.64 4.31
CA PRO A 48 -13.82 -0.86 3.11
C PRO A 48 -12.99 -1.35 1.92
N LEU A 49 -11.72 -1.73 2.13
CA LEU A 49 -10.86 -2.27 1.06
C LEU A 49 -11.38 -3.61 0.52
N ALA A 50 -11.86 -4.50 1.38
CA ALA A 50 -12.43 -5.78 0.96
C ALA A 50 -13.69 -5.58 0.10
N LYS A 51 -14.58 -4.66 0.51
CA LYS A 51 -15.78 -4.32 -0.26
C LYS A 51 -15.45 -3.70 -1.61
N MET A 52 -14.49 -2.76 -1.65
CA MET A 52 -14.03 -2.15 -2.89
C MET A 52 -13.48 -3.21 -3.86
N ALA A 53 -12.66 -4.13 -3.37
CA ALA A 53 -12.07 -5.17 -4.22
C ALA A 53 -13.12 -6.12 -4.81
N VAL A 54 -14.14 -6.52 -4.04
CA VAL A 54 -15.25 -7.34 -4.58
C VAL A 54 -16.07 -6.55 -5.59
N ALA A 55 -16.40 -5.29 -5.27
CA ALA A 55 -17.20 -4.44 -6.16
C ALA A 55 -16.50 -4.15 -7.50
N GLU A 56 -15.19 -3.92 -7.48
CA GLU A 56 -14.39 -3.63 -8.68
C GLU A 56 -14.14 -4.88 -9.53
N SER A 57 -13.76 -6.00 -8.89
CA SER A 57 -13.34 -7.20 -9.62
C SER A 57 -14.46 -8.20 -9.91
N GLY A 58 -15.57 -8.12 -9.18
CA GLY A 58 -16.63 -9.15 -9.20
C GLY A 58 -16.19 -10.51 -8.62
N MET A 59 -15.01 -10.60 -7.99
CA MET A 59 -14.41 -11.88 -7.58
C MET A 59 -14.20 -12.02 -6.07
N GLY A 60 -14.52 -13.20 -5.55
CA GLY A 60 -14.26 -13.61 -4.16
C GLY A 60 -15.32 -13.14 -3.15
N ILE A 61 -15.09 -13.47 -1.88
CA ILE A 61 -16.00 -13.17 -0.76
C ILE A 61 -15.41 -12.03 0.09
N VAL A 62 -16.24 -11.10 0.56
CA VAL A 62 -15.79 -9.93 1.32
C VAL A 62 -15.09 -10.36 2.61
N GLU A 63 -15.67 -11.29 3.35
CA GLU A 63 -15.17 -11.82 4.62
C GLU A 63 -13.76 -12.40 4.48
N ASP A 64 -13.51 -13.20 3.45
CA ASP A 64 -12.18 -13.76 3.17
C ASP A 64 -11.15 -12.67 2.88
N LYS A 65 -11.57 -11.62 2.14
CA LYS A 65 -10.71 -10.47 1.86
C LYS A 65 -10.48 -9.60 3.11
N VAL A 66 -11.43 -9.54 4.03
CA VAL A 66 -11.27 -8.87 5.33
C VAL A 66 -10.23 -9.60 6.18
N ILE A 67 -10.29 -10.92 6.25
CA ILE A 67 -9.29 -11.75 6.96
C ILE A 67 -7.91 -11.55 6.33
N LYS A 68 -7.83 -11.56 4.99
CA LYS A 68 -6.58 -11.33 4.27
C LYS A 68 -5.95 -9.95 4.54
N ASN A 69 -6.78 -8.94 4.82
CA ASN A 69 -6.33 -7.57 5.11
C ASN A 69 -6.07 -7.32 6.60
N HIS A 70 -6.08 -8.37 7.43
CA HIS A 70 -5.75 -8.28 8.85
C HIS A 70 -4.24 -8.49 9.04
N PHE A 71 -3.54 -7.45 9.51
CA PHE A 71 -2.08 -7.41 9.72
C PHE A 71 -1.73 -7.30 11.19
#